data_AF-A0A2E8PS34-F1
#
_entry.id   AF-A0A2E8PS34-F1
#
_cell.length_a   1.000
_cell.length_b   1.000
_cell.length_c   1.000
_cell.angle_alpha   90.00
_cell.angle_beta   90.00
_cell.angle_gamma   90.00
#
_symmetry.space_group_name_H-M   'P 1'
#
loop_
_entity.id
_entity.type
_entity.pdbx_description
1 polymer ?
#
loop_
_entity_poly.entity_id
_entity_poly.type
_entity_poly.pdbx_seq_one_letter_code
_entity_poly.pdbx_strand_id
1 'polypeptide(L)'
;MNMDMSLDKPIPQELQGRHSSSNIETRPDPAKLDLKGERKKLYETAQKFQALFMDMMLDSMRKTVNKEDNPLYGGNRQDIFEDMLYDEYSQQLSQTPGMTLATDIYYSMESKLPKERDISELPQEVQEQIRKFQKESYEKSLPSSISTDQIQQEWMR
;
A
#
# COMPACT_ATOMS: atom_id res chain seq x y z
N MET A 1 38.09 -41.70 25.65
CA MET A 1 36.94 -41.24 24.83
C MET A 1 37.48 -40.21 23.87
N ASN A 2 37.73 -40.60 22.62
CA ASN A 2 38.31 -39.70 21.62
C ASN A 2 37.15 -39.01 20.90
N MET A 3 37.00 -37.70 21.11
CA MET A 3 36.15 -36.89 20.24
C MET A 3 36.87 -36.71 18.92
N ASP A 4 36.35 -37.37 17.89
CA ASP A 4 36.71 -37.17 16.50
C ASP A 4 36.32 -35.74 16.07
N MET A 5 37.30 -34.82 16.08
CA MET A 5 37.22 -33.51 15.42
C MET A 5 37.68 -33.62 13.97
N SER A 6 36.97 -34.43 13.17
CA SER A 6 37.11 -34.38 11.72
C SER A 6 36.42 -33.12 11.18
N LEU A 7 37.23 -32.16 10.72
CA LEU A 7 36.82 -30.89 10.05
C LEU A 7 36.20 -31.10 8.65
N ASP A 8 35.98 -32.34 8.23
CA ASP A 8 35.55 -32.71 6.88
C ASP A 8 34.04 -33.03 6.79
N LYS A 9 33.24 -32.54 7.74
CA LYS A 9 31.78 -32.67 7.66
C LYS A 9 31.26 -31.63 6.64
N PRO A 10 30.50 -32.05 5.61
CA PRO A 10 29.90 -31.10 4.68
C PRO A 10 29.04 -30.12 5.46
N ILE A 11 29.11 -28.83 5.10
CA ILE A 11 28.36 -27.77 5.78
C ILE A 11 26.87 -28.18 5.82
N PRO A 12 26.23 -28.22 7.01
CA PRO A 12 24.81 -28.55 7.14
C PRO A 12 23.97 -27.72 6.17
N GLN A 13 22.97 -28.33 5.53
CA GLN A 13 22.20 -27.70 4.46
C GLN A 13 21.53 -26.37 4.88
N GLU A 14 21.21 -26.23 6.15
CA GLU A 14 20.66 -25.00 6.75
C GLU A 14 21.67 -23.84 6.85
N LEU A 15 22.97 -24.15 6.82
CA LEU A 15 24.07 -23.18 6.86
C LEU A 15 24.67 -22.91 5.48
N GLN A 16 24.17 -23.56 4.43
CA GLN A 16 24.67 -23.38 3.05
C GLN A 16 24.23 -22.05 2.42
N GLY A 17 23.38 -21.25 3.09
CA GLY A 17 22.88 -19.95 2.63
C GLY A 17 22.07 -19.99 1.32
N ARG A 18 21.94 -21.17 0.71
CA ARG A 18 21.22 -21.43 -0.53
C ARG A 18 19.77 -21.74 -0.19
N HIS A 19 18.97 -20.70 -0.01
CA HIS A 19 17.50 -20.84 0.03
C HIS A 19 16.97 -20.82 -1.40
N SER A 20 16.07 -21.76 -1.72
CA SER A 20 15.35 -21.74 -2.98
C SER A 20 14.56 -20.43 -3.07
N SER A 21 14.64 -19.73 -4.22
CA SER A 21 13.86 -18.50 -4.45
C SER A 21 12.35 -18.74 -4.34
N SER A 22 11.90 -19.99 -4.52
CA SER A 22 10.52 -20.41 -4.30
C SER A 22 10.05 -20.28 -2.85
N ASN A 23 10.98 -20.27 -1.88
CA ASN A 23 10.68 -20.23 -0.45
C ASN A 23 10.90 -18.83 0.14
N ILE A 24 11.13 -17.82 -0.70
CA ILE A 24 11.18 -16.43 -0.26
C ILE A 24 9.74 -16.01 0.05
N GLU A 25 9.45 -15.72 1.32
CA GLU A 25 8.20 -15.06 1.71
C GLU A 25 8.16 -13.68 1.02
N THR A 26 7.43 -13.60 -0.08
CA THR A 26 7.13 -12.33 -0.72
C THR A 26 6.00 -11.69 0.06
N ARG A 27 6.24 -10.47 0.55
CA ARG A 27 5.16 -9.69 1.17
C ARG A 27 4.09 -9.43 0.09
N PRO A 28 2.79 -9.58 0.41
CA PRO A 28 1.74 -9.30 -0.55
C PRO A 28 1.80 -7.82 -0.96
N ASP A 29 1.34 -7.50 -2.17
CA ASP A 29 1.22 -6.12 -2.59
C ASP A 29 0.01 -5.48 -1.88
N PRO A 30 0.18 -4.37 -1.12
CA PRO A 30 -0.94 -3.74 -0.42
C PRO A 30 -2.03 -3.23 -1.37
N ALA A 31 -1.71 -2.96 -2.63
CA ALA A 31 -2.72 -2.60 -3.65
C ALA A 31 -3.72 -3.74 -3.93
N LYS A 32 -3.38 -4.99 -3.59
CA LYS A 32 -4.22 -6.18 -3.79
C LYS A 32 -5.00 -6.57 -2.53
N LEU A 33 -4.76 -5.90 -1.40
CA LEU A 33 -5.45 -6.16 -0.13
C LEU A 33 -6.73 -5.31 -0.04
N ASP A 34 -7.77 -5.85 0.62
CA ASP A 34 -8.98 -5.08 0.99
C ASP A 34 -8.68 -4.18 2.21
N LEU A 35 -7.85 -3.16 2.00
CA LEU A 35 -7.44 -2.23 3.04
C LEU A 35 -8.63 -1.34 3.45
N LYS A 36 -8.87 -1.24 4.76
CA LYS A 36 -9.93 -0.40 5.36
C LYS A 36 -9.35 0.60 6.35
N GLY A 37 -10.15 1.62 6.65
CA GLY A 37 -9.86 2.62 7.68
C GLY A 37 -8.46 3.22 7.58
N GLU A 38 -7.71 3.12 8.68
CA GLU A 38 -6.38 3.71 8.81
C GLU A 38 -5.33 3.04 7.92
N ARG A 39 -5.46 1.73 7.65
CA ARG A 39 -4.52 1.01 6.77
C ARG A 39 -4.59 1.52 5.35
N LYS A 40 -5.81 1.75 4.83
CA LYS A 40 -6.02 2.34 3.50
C LYS A 40 -5.38 3.72 3.42
N LYS A 41 -5.66 4.57 4.41
CA LYS A 41 -5.11 5.94 4.45
C LYS A 41 -3.59 5.96 4.54
N LEU A 42 -3.00 5.03 5.30
CA LEU A 42 -1.54 4.86 5.39
C LEU A 42 -0.96 4.52 4.02
N TYR A 43 -1.54 3.53 3.33
CA TYR A 43 -1.05 3.12 2.02
C TYR A 43 -1.19 4.22 0.97
N GLU A 44 -2.34 4.91 0.91
CA GLU A 44 -2.53 6.07 0.01
C GLU A 44 -1.51 7.18 0.26
N THR A 45 -1.16 7.42 1.52
CA THR A 45 -0.14 8.43 1.87
C THR A 45 1.25 7.96 1.46
N ALA A 46 1.57 6.68 1.63
CA ALA A 46 2.82 6.09 1.17
C ALA A 46 2.96 6.17 -0.36
N GLN A 47 1.87 5.94 -1.11
CA GLN A 47 1.85 6.12 -2.56
C GLN A 47 2.13 7.57 -2.98
N LYS A 48 1.52 8.55 -2.30
CA LYS A 48 1.81 9.97 -2.56
C LYS A 48 3.27 10.33 -2.30
N PHE A 49 3.87 9.78 -1.26
CA PHE A 49 5.30 9.96 -1.00
C PHE A 49 6.16 9.34 -2.10
N GLN A 50 5.81 8.14 -2.57
CA GLN A 50 6.48 7.52 -3.71
C GLN A 50 6.38 8.38 -4.97
N ALA A 51 5.22 8.99 -5.25
CA ALA A 51 5.06 9.92 -6.37
C ALA A 51 5.97 11.14 -6.27
N LEU A 52 6.05 11.77 -5.09
CA LEU A 52 6.98 12.88 -4.85
C LEU A 52 8.44 12.45 -5.05
N PHE A 53 8.80 11.25 -4.59
CA PHE A 53 10.14 10.72 -4.81
C PHE A 53 10.44 10.48 -6.30
N MET A 54 9.45 9.99 -7.07
CA MET A 54 9.58 9.83 -8.52
C MET A 54 9.75 11.17 -9.23
N ASP A 55 8.99 12.18 -8.83
CA ASP A 55 9.12 13.53 -9.33
C ASP A 55 10.54 14.07 -9.12
N MET A 56 11.06 14.02 -7.88
CA MET A 56 12.44 14.40 -7.57
C MET A 56 13.49 13.63 -8.39
N MET A 57 13.26 12.34 -8.62
CA MET A 57 14.14 11.49 -9.41
C MET A 57 14.12 11.92 -10.89
N LEU A 58 12.94 12.07 -11.49
CA LEU A 58 12.77 12.51 -12.87
C LEU A 58 13.38 13.90 -13.09
N ASP A 59 13.16 14.81 -12.14
CA ASP A 59 13.77 16.14 -12.14
C ASP A 59 15.31 16.07 -12.15
N SER A 60 15.90 15.19 -11.34
CA SER A 60 17.36 15.00 -11.32
C SER A 60 17.89 14.46 -12.65
N MET A 61 17.15 13.54 -13.28
CA MET A 61 17.49 12.99 -14.59
C MET A 61 17.38 14.07 -15.68
N ARG A 62 16.31 14.86 -15.65
CA ARG A 62 16.06 15.97 -16.59
C ARG A 62 17.15 17.03 -16.52
N LYS A 63 17.61 17.40 -15.31
CA LYS A 63 18.71 18.35 -15.09
C LYS A 63 20.05 17.88 -15.68
N THR A 64 20.21 16.58 -15.93
CA THR A 64 21.42 16.00 -16.55
C THR A 64 21.40 16.14 -18.09
N VAL A 65 20.25 16.47 -18.69
CA VAL A 65 20.13 16.70 -20.14
C VAL A 65 20.57 18.13 -20.46
N ASN A 66 21.66 18.29 -21.20
CA ASN A 66 22.15 19.59 -21.65
C ASN A 66 21.20 20.17 -22.73
N LYS A 67 20.26 21.01 -22.30
CA LYS A 67 19.30 21.68 -23.18
C LYS A 67 19.92 22.80 -24.02
N GLU A 68 20.89 23.50 -23.44
CA GLU A 68 21.61 24.65 -24.04
C GLU A 68 22.42 24.24 -25.30
N ASP A 69 22.92 23.00 -25.34
CA ASP A 69 23.73 22.48 -26.44
C ASP A 69 22.87 21.89 -27.59
N ASN A 70 21.54 21.90 -27.46
CA ASN A 70 20.64 21.27 -28.43
C ASN A 70 20.11 22.30 -29.45
N PRO A 71 20.52 22.24 -30.74
CA PRO A 71 20.05 23.16 -31.78
C PRO A 71 18.55 23.08 -32.08
N LEU A 72 17.86 22.04 -31.59
CA LEU A 72 16.42 21.81 -31.77
C LEU A 72 15.60 22.17 -30.52
N TYR A 73 16.19 22.84 -29.53
CA TYR A 73 15.49 23.19 -28.30
C TYR A 73 14.35 24.19 -28.55
N GLY A 74 13.14 23.82 -28.12
CA GLY A 74 11.90 24.59 -28.31
C GLY A 74 11.70 25.76 -27.34
N GLY A 75 12.69 26.06 -26.47
CA GLY A 75 12.66 27.15 -25.50
C GLY A 75 11.57 27.00 -24.42
N ASN A 76 11.18 28.12 -23.80
CA ASN A 76 10.25 28.15 -22.67
C ASN A 76 8.92 27.41 -22.88
N ARG A 77 8.42 27.32 -24.12
CA ARG A 77 7.19 26.56 -24.40
C ARG A 77 7.43 25.08 -24.21
N GLN A 78 8.54 24.55 -24.71
CA GLN A 78 8.91 23.16 -24.50
C GLN A 78 9.06 22.86 -23.02
N ASP A 79 9.69 23.74 -22.24
CA ASP A 79 9.84 23.51 -20.79
C ASP A 79 8.51 23.37 -20.07
N ILE A 80 7.55 24.26 -20.35
CA ILE A 80 6.22 24.22 -19.72
C ILE A 80 5.49 22.92 -20.05
N PHE A 81 5.53 22.47 -21.31
CA PHE A 81 4.90 21.21 -21.71
C PHE A 81 5.64 19.99 -21.17
N GLU A 82 6.97 20.06 -21.04
CA GLU A 82 7.76 19.03 -20.38
C GLU A 82 7.39 18.93 -18.90
N ASP A 83 7.27 20.04 -18.17
CA ASP A 83 6.90 20.05 -16.75
C ASP A 83 5.58 19.30 -16.54
N MET A 84 4.54 19.69 -17.30
CA MET A 84 3.25 19.00 -17.24
C MET A 84 3.34 17.52 -17.64
N LEU A 85 4.21 17.16 -18.59
CA LEU A 85 4.40 15.77 -19.00
C LEU A 85 5.08 14.94 -17.90
N TYR A 86 6.09 15.51 -17.24
CA TYR A 86 6.82 14.86 -16.14
C TYR A 86 5.93 14.67 -14.91
N ASP A 87 5.05 15.63 -14.61
CA ASP A 87 4.04 15.49 -13.55
C ASP A 87 3.17 14.24 -13.77
N GLU A 88 2.65 14.05 -14.99
CA GLU A 88 1.83 12.87 -15.33
C GLU A 88 2.65 11.57 -15.30
N TYR A 89 3.89 11.61 -15.80
CA TYR A 89 4.78 10.46 -15.72
C TYR A 89 5.12 10.07 -14.28
N SER A 90 5.33 11.04 -13.39
CA SER A 90 5.58 10.78 -11.96
C SER A 90 4.40 10.02 -11.34
N GLN A 91 3.16 10.41 -11.68
CA GLN A 91 1.95 9.76 -11.20
C GLN A 91 1.83 8.34 -11.76
N GLN A 92 2.03 8.15 -13.06
CA GLN A 92 1.93 6.83 -13.71
C GLN A 92 3.03 5.87 -13.23
N LEU A 93 4.26 6.36 -13.08
CA LEU A 93 5.40 5.57 -12.59
C LEU A 93 5.22 5.18 -11.12
N SER A 94 4.66 6.07 -10.30
CA SER A 94 4.37 5.75 -8.90
C SER A 94 3.36 4.61 -8.73
N GLN A 95 2.57 4.29 -9.76
CA GLN A 95 1.62 3.17 -9.76
C GLN A 95 2.15 1.94 -10.52
N THR A 96 3.32 2.05 -11.16
CA THR A 96 3.86 0.98 -12.00
C THR A 96 4.45 -0.16 -11.16
N PRO A 97 4.16 -1.43 -11.49
CA PRO A 97 4.77 -2.58 -10.82
C PRO A 97 6.28 -2.57 -11.01
N GLY A 98 7.03 -2.46 -9.92
CA GLY A 98 8.51 -2.44 -9.93
C GLY A 98 9.12 -1.50 -8.90
N MET A 99 8.40 -0.45 -8.50
CA MET A 99 8.75 0.36 -7.34
C MET A 99 8.05 -0.19 -6.09
N THR A 100 8.82 -0.46 -5.02
CA THR A 100 8.30 -1.03 -3.77
C THR A 100 8.27 -0.04 -2.61
N LEU A 101 8.71 1.20 -2.81
CA LEU A 101 8.91 2.16 -1.71
C LEU A 101 7.62 2.41 -0.90
N ALA A 102 6.49 2.59 -1.56
CA ALA A 102 5.20 2.76 -0.90
C ALA A 102 4.82 1.51 -0.06
N THR A 103 5.10 0.33 -0.60
CA THR A 103 4.90 -0.96 0.07
C THR A 103 5.82 -1.13 1.27
N ASP A 104 7.09 -0.75 1.14
CA ASP A 104 8.07 -0.83 2.21
C ASP A 104 7.73 0.13 3.36
N ILE A 105 7.33 1.35 3.03
CA ILE A 105 6.82 2.34 4.00
C ILE A 105 5.59 1.80 4.71
N TYR A 106 4.60 1.30 3.94
CA TYR A 106 3.38 0.71 4.49
C TYR A 106 3.70 -0.36 5.52
N TYR A 107 4.51 -1.36 5.18
CA TYR A 107 4.84 -2.46 6.11
C TYR A 107 5.67 -2.02 7.31
N SER A 108 6.53 -1.02 7.15
CA SER A 108 7.30 -0.47 8.28
C SER A 108 6.39 0.21 9.32
N MET A 109 5.30 0.84 8.86
CA MET A 109 4.40 1.64 9.69
C MET A 109 3.13 0.89 10.11
N GLU A 110 2.71 -0.12 9.36
CA GLU A 110 1.50 -0.91 9.63
C GLU A 110 1.52 -1.52 11.03
N SER A 111 2.69 -1.93 11.51
CA SER A 111 2.89 -2.46 12.87
C SER A 111 2.53 -1.47 13.99
N LYS A 112 2.48 -0.16 13.68
CA LYS A 112 2.13 0.90 14.63
C LYS A 112 0.63 1.21 14.64
N LEU A 113 -0.11 0.75 13.63
CA LEU A 113 -1.55 0.93 13.60
C LEU A 113 -2.21 0.03 14.64
N PRO A 114 -3.30 0.48 15.28
CA PRO A 114 -4.11 -0.40 16.09
C PRO A 114 -4.53 -1.61 15.24
N LYS A 115 -4.53 -2.81 15.84
CA LYS A 115 -5.20 -3.94 15.22
C LYS A 115 -6.66 -3.54 15.02
N GLU A 116 -7.19 -3.74 13.80
CA GLU A 116 -8.62 -3.63 13.57
C GLU A 116 -9.26 -4.53 14.64
N ARG A 117 -10.00 -3.95 15.58
CA ARG A 117 -10.73 -4.76 16.55
C ARG A 117 -11.84 -5.41 15.76
N ASP A 118 -11.67 -6.70 15.47
CA ASP A 118 -12.78 -7.47 14.91
C ASP A 118 -13.95 -7.32 15.86
N ILE A 119 -15.09 -6.89 15.33
CA ILE A 119 -16.29 -6.60 16.14
C ILE A 119 -16.70 -7.89 16.87
N SER A 120 -16.36 -9.07 16.31
CA SER A 120 -16.57 -10.38 16.90
C SER A 120 -15.81 -10.60 18.23
N GLU A 121 -14.68 -9.92 18.43
CA GLU A 121 -13.82 -10.06 19.62
C GLU A 121 -14.21 -9.09 20.76
N LEU A 122 -15.14 -8.17 20.51
CA LEU A 122 -15.62 -7.21 21.51
C LEU A 122 -16.63 -7.87 22.48
N PRO A 123 -16.79 -7.37 23.72
CA PRO A 123 -17.87 -7.81 24.60
C PRO A 123 -19.25 -7.67 23.93
N GLN A 124 -20.14 -8.63 24.16
CA GLN A 124 -21.47 -8.70 23.50
C GLN A 124 -22.25 -7.38 23.60
N GLU A 125 -22.19 -6.72 24.75
CA GLU A 125 -22.84 -5.42 24.99
C GLU A 125 -22.36 -4.33 24.02
N VAL A 126 -21.05 -4.28 23.76
CA VAL A 126 -20.46 -3.31 22.82
C VAL A 126 -20.85 -3.67 21.38
N GLN A 127 -20.92 -4.95 21.04
CA GLN A 127 -21.39 -5.40 19.73
C GLN A 127 -22.83 -4.98 19.46
N GLU A 128 -23.72 -5.14 20.45
CA GLU A 128 -25.12 -4.73 20.36
C GLU A 128 -25.26 -3.21 20.24
N GLN A 129 -24.47 -2.45 20.99
CA GLN A 129 -24.43 -0.98 20.86
C GLN A 129 -23.98 -0.53 19.47
N ILE A 130 -22.93 -1.14 18.93
CA ILE A 130 -22.45 -0.86 17.56
C ILE A 130 -23.53 -1.21 16.54
N ARG A 131 -24.16 -2.39 16.65
CA ARG A 131 -25.23 -2.85 15.76
C ARG A 131 -26.44 -1.89 15.81
N LYS A 132 -26.83 -1.47 17.01
CA LYS A 132 -27.92 -0.49 17.22
C LYS A 132 -27.59 0.84 16.56
N PHE A 133 -26.39 1.36 16.79
CA PHE A 133 -25.94 2.62 16.18
C PHE A 133 -25.92 2.54 14.64
N GLN A 134 -25.39 1.45 14.08
CA GLN A 134 -25.38 1.21 12.64
C GLN A 134 -26.79 1.18 12.06
N LYS A 135 -27.73 0.50 12.74
CA LYS A 135 -29.14 0.43 12.34
C LYS A 135 -29.82 1.80 12.35
N GLU A 136 -29.66 2.57 13.43
CA GLU A 136 -30.22 3.93 13.52
C GLU A 136 -29.65 4.87 12.45
N SER A 137 -28.37 4.75 12.13
CA SER A 137 -27.72 5.57 11.10
C SER A 137 -28.22 5.25 9.70
N TYR A 138 -28.44 3.95 9.40
CA TYR A 138 -29.05 3.51 8.16
C TYR A 138 -30.52 3.95 8.05
N GLU A 139 -31.33 3.74 9.09
CA GLU A 139 -32.73 4.18 9.08
C GLU A 139 -32.88 5.70 8.82
N LYS A 140 -31.95 6.51 9.34
CA LYS A 140 -31.91 7.96 9.10
C LYS A 140 -31.48 8.34 7.67
N SER A 141 -30.69 7.52 7.00
CA SER A 141 -30.21 7.80 5.64
C SER A 141 -31.20 7.36 4.56
N LEU A 142 -32.21 6.56 4.92
CA LEU A 142 -33.21 6.09 3.97
C LEU A 142 -34.22 7.17 3.60
N PRO A 143 -34.64 7.23 2.32
CA PRO A 143 -35.77 8.06 1.92
C PRO A 143 -37.06 7.57 2.57
N SER A 144 -37.94 8.51 2.94
CA SER A 144 -39.23 8.26 3.63
C SER A 144 -40.21 7.32 2.91
N SER A 145 -39.92 6.91 1.67
CA SER A 145 -40.74 6.03 0.84
C SER A 145 -40.49 4.54 1.09
N ILE A 146 -39.49 4.16 1.89
CA ILE A 146 -39.14 2.76 2.16
C ILE A 146 -39.90 2.27 3.39
N SER A 147 -40.57 1.11 3.27
CA SER A 147 -41.36 0.52 4.35
C SER A 147 -40.47 -0.05 5.47
N THR A 148 -40.87 0.16 6.73
CA THR A 148 -40.18 -0.37 7.92
C THR A 148 -40.02 -1.89 7.89
N ASP A 149 -40.97 -2.62 7.31
CA ASP A 149 -40.89 -4.09 7.18
C ASP A 149 -39.81 -4.53 6.18
N GLN A 150 -39.63 -3.80 5.07
CA GLN A 150 -38.58 -4.10 4.10
C GLN A 150 -37.19 -3.84 4.69
N ILE A 151 -37.06 -2.77 5.48
CA ILE A 151 -35.83 -2.45 6.22
C ILE A 151 -35.48 -3.59 7.18
N GLN A 152 -36.45 -4.07 7.95
CA GLN A 152 -36.18 -5.18 8.87
C GLN A 152 -35.83 -6.49 8.16
N GLN A 153 -36.44 -6.79 7.01
CA GLN A 153 -36.11 -7.98 6.23
C GLN A 153 -34.72 -7.92 5.59
N GLU A 154 -34.30 -6.75 5.08
CA GLU A 154 -32.93 -6.58 4.57
C GLU A 154 -31.87 -6.68 5.67
N TRP A 155 -32.18 -6.21 6.87
CA TRP A 155 -31.26 -6.24 8.01
C TRP A 155 -31.14 -7.60 8.70
N MET A 156 -32.13 -8.47 8.55
CA MET A 156 -32.18 -9.81 9.16
C MET A 156 -31.60 -10.91 8.26
N ARG A 157 -31.15 -10.56 7.06
CA ARG A 157 -30.57 -11.47 6.06
C ARG A 157 -29.06 -11.54 6.18
#